data_AF-A0A920K599-F1
#
_entry.id   AF-A0A920K599-F1
#
_cell.length_a   1.000
_cell.length_b   1.000
_cell.length_c   1.000
_cell.angle_alpha   90.00
_cell.angle_beta   90.00
_cell.angle_gamma   90.00
#
_symmetry.space_group_name_H-M   'P 1'
#
loop_
_entity.id
_entity.type
_entity.pdbx_description
1 polymer ?
#
loop_
_entity_poly.entity_id
_entity_poly.type
_entity_poly.pdbx_seq_one_letter_code
_entity_poly.pdbx_strand_id
1 'polypeptide(L)' 'MANYKQNIIVNLKTERVTRVYSYDRWDGEKNIREKKEITSPVSKASRDLEVPNKLIYWHEETLGKRYL' A
#
# COMPACT_ATOMS: atom_id res chain seq x y z
N MET A 1 -6.70 0.67 22.90
CA MET A 1 -5.54 0.56 21.98
C MET A 1 -6.08 0.01 20.67
N ALA A 2 -6.14 0.80 19.61
CA ALA A 2 -6.71 0.38 18.32
C ALA A 2 -5.83 -0.73 17.72
N ASN A 3 -6.38 -1.92 17.55
CA ASN A 3 -5.66 -3.10 17.08
C ASN A 3 -5.49 -3.05 15.56
N TYR A 4 -4.64 -2.14 15.10
CA TYR A 4 -4.31 -1.93 13.68
C TYR A 4 -3.25 -2.93 13.22
N LYS A 5 -3.56 -3.68 12.16
CA LYS A 5 -2.61 -4.54 11.47
C LYS A 5 -2.63 -4.21 9.98
N GLN A 6 -1.45 -4.03 9.40
CA GLN A 6 -1.27 -3.80 7.98
C GLN A 6 -0.39 -4.89 7.39
N ASN A 7 -0.83 -5.47 6.27
CA ASN A 7 -0.03 -6.36 5.43
C ASN A 7 0.14 -5.71 4.06
N ILE A 8 1.34 -5.82 3.49
CA ILE A 8 1.69 -5.27 2.18
C ILE A 8 2.13 -6.44 1.30
N ILE A 9 1.50 -6.57 0.14
CA ILE A 9 1.81 -7.60 -0.86
C ILE A 9 2.26 -6.87 -2.12
N VAL A 10 3.47 -7.18 -2.59
CA VAL A 10 4.06 -6.55 -3.78
C VAL A 10 4.13 -7.56 -4.92
N ASN A 11 3.53 -7.22 -6.05
CA ASN A 11 3.63 -7.98 -7.29
C ASN A 11 4.51 -7.21 -8.28
N LEU A 12 5.77 -7.64 -8.41
CA LEU A 12 6.74 -7.03 -9.32
C LEU A 12 6.49 -7.35 -10.79
N LYS A 13 5.74 -8.42 -11.12
CA LYS A 13 5.41 -8.73 -12.53
C LYS A 13 4.38 -7.77 -13.10
N THR A 14 3.45 -7.32 -12.26
CA THR A 14 2.37 -6.40 -12.66
C THR A 14 2.55 -4.99 -12.11
N GLU A 15 3.64 -4.75 -11.37
CA GLU A 15 3.99 -3.46 -10.75
C GLU A 15 2.86 -2.91 -9.86
N ARG A 16 2.22 -3.81 -9.12
CA ARG A 16 1.12 -3.48 -8.20
C ARG A 16 1.46 -3.81 -6.77
N VAL A 17 0.94 -3.01 -5.86
CA VAL A 17 1.00 -3.21 -4.41
C VAL A 17 -0.41 -3.30 -3.88
N THR A 18 -0.69 -4.38 -3.16
CA THR A 18 -1.93 -4.58 -2.41
C THR A 18 -1.67 -4.35 -0.93
N ARG A 19 -2.42 -3.41 -0.34
CA ARG A 19 -2.37 -3.09 1.09
C ARG A 19 -3.63 -3.60 1.74
N VAL A 20 -3.48 -4.47 2.73
CA VAL A 20 -4.56 -5.04 3.51
C VAL A 20 -4.50 -4.48 4.91
N TYR A 21 -5.55 -3.77 5.30
CA TYR A 21 -5.71 -3.14 6.59
C TYR A 21 -6.72 -3.94 7.41
N SER A 22 -6.44 -4.13 8.68
CA SER A 22 -7.42 -4.61 9.64
C SER A 22 -7.37 -3.73 10.88
N TYR A 23 -8.53 -3.19 11.27
CA TYR A 23 -8.65 -2.36 12.44
C TYR A 23 -9.98 -2.60 13.13
N ASP A 24 -9.97 -2.45 14.45
CA ASP A 24 -11.20 -2.50 15.24
C ASP A 24 -11.85 -1.11 15.23
N ARG A 25 -13.14 -1.06 14.93
CA ARG A 25 -13.96 0.14 14.92
C ARG A 25 -15.12 -0.05 15.89
N TRP A 26 -15.49 1.00 16.61
CA TRP A 26 -16.69 1.02 17.43
C TRP A 26 -17.92 1.35 16.56
N ASP A 27 -18.94 0.49 16.57
CA ASP A 27 -20.19 0.71 15.83
C ASP A 27 -21.27 1.43 16.65
N GLY A 28 -21.07 1.60 17.96
CA GLY A 28 -22.07 2.12 18.90
C GLY A 28 -22.39 1.15 20.04
N GLU A 29 -22.26 -0.16 19.79
CA GLU A 29 -22.59 -1.23 20.75
C GLU A 29 -21.39 -2.14 21.05
N LYS A 30 -20.55 -2.40 20.04
CA LYS A 30 -19.40 -3.30 20.17
C LYS A 30 -18.23 -2.88 19.27
N ASN A 31 -17.07 -3.49 19.54
CA ASN A 31 -15.94 -3.43 18.62
C ASN A 31 -16.16 -4.42 17.48
N ILE A 32 -16.20 -3.91 16.25
CA ILE A 32 -16.21 -4.70 15.02
C ILE A 32 -14.84 -4.64 14.35
N ARG A 33 -14.36 -5.77 13.85
CA ARG A 33 -13.09 -5.82 13.12
C ARG A 33 -13.34 -5.59 11.63
N GLU A 34 -12.97 -4.42 11.15
CA GLU A 34 -13.02 -4.09 9.72
C GLU A 34 -11.76 -4.58 9.02
N LYS A 35 -11.91 -5.05 7.78
CA LYS A 35 -10.82 -5.38 6.86
C LYS A 35 -11.01 -4.60 5.57
N LYS A 36 -9.99 -3.87 5.14
CA LYS A 36 -9.96 -3.13 3.87
C LYS A 36 -8.79 -3.59 3.02
N GLU A 37 -9.00 -3.63 1.71
CA GLU A 37 -7.97 -4.01 0.74
C GLU A 37 -7.91 -2.97 -0.37
N ILE A 38 -6.72 -2.46 -0.66
CA ILE A 38 -6.48 -1.45 -1.68
C ILE A 38 -5.32 -1.91 -2.55
N THR A 39 -5.55 -2.03 -3.85
CA THR A 39 -4.51 -2.37 -4.83
C THR A 39 -4.21 -1.18 -5.73
N SER A 40 -2.97 -0.69 -5.68
CA SER A 40 -2.50 0.48 -6.43
C SER A 40 -1.17 0.20 -7.15
N PRO A 41 -0.81 0.97 -8.19
CA PRO A 41 0.54 0.93 -8.76
C PRO A 41 1.62 1.17 -7.69
N VAL A 42 2.82 0.63 -7.90
CA VAL A 42 3.96 0.80 -6.97
C VAL A 42 4.24 2.29 -6.69
N SER A 43 4.24 3.16 -7.70
CA SER A 43 4.50 4.59 -7.50
C SER A 43 3.51 5.25 -6.54
N LYS A 44 2.20 5.03 -6.74
CA LYS A 44 1.15 5.54 -5.86
C LYS A 44 1.25 4.95 -4.45
N ALA A 45 1.45 3.63 -4.36
CA ALA A 45 1.57 2.95 -3.07
C ALA A 45 2.77 3.47 -2.28
N SER A 46 3.90 3.71 -2.94
CA SER A 46 5.11 4.25 -2.32
C SER A 46 4.91 5.67 -1.79
N ARG A 47 4.17 6.54 -2.52
CA ARG A 47 3.79 7.88 -2.03
C ARG A 47 2.90 7.79 -0.80
N ASP A 48 1.89 6.92 -0.84
CA ASP A 48 0.96 6.72 0.28
C ASP A 48 1.61 6.04 1.50
N LEU A 49 2.77 5.40 1.33
CA LEU A 49 3.58 4.78 2.39
C LEU A 49 4.74 5.69 2.83
N GLU A 50 4.79 6.93 2.36
CA GLU A 50 5.85 7.90 2.66
C GLU A 50 7.26 7.38 2.36
N VAL A 51 7.39 6.49 1.35
CA VAL A 51 8.69 6.05 0.87
C VAL A 51 9.44 7.28 0.34
N PRO A 52 10.73 7.47 0.70
CA PRO A 52 11.49 8.62 0.25
C PRO A 52 11.39 8.82 -1.26
N ASN A 53 11.00 10.03 -1.69
CA ASN A 53 10.76 10.36 -3.09
C ASN A 53 11.91 9.96 -4.03
N LYS A 54 13.16 10.04 -3.55
CA LYS A 54 14.35 9.59 -4.32
C LYS A 54 14.26 8.13 -4.77
N LEU A 55 13.71 7.24 -3.95
CA LEU A 55 13.53 5.81 -4.28
C LEU A 55 12.34 5.60 -5.24
N ILE A 56 11.31 6.43 -5.14
CA ILE A 56 10.16 6.43 -6.06
C ILE A 56 10.60 6.87 -7.45
N TYR A 57 11.31 8.00 -7.55
CA TYR A 57 11.84 8.53 -8.80
C TYR A 57 12.86 7.60 -9.44
N TRP A 58 13.78 7.01 -8.67
CA TRP A 58 14.72 6.01 -9.19
C TRP A 58 13.99 4.82 -9.83
N HIS A 59 12.92 4.32 -9.17
CA HIS A 59 12.10 3.26 -9.74
C HIS A 59 11.40 3.69 -11.03
N GLU A 60 10.74 4.84 -11.05
CA GLU A 60 10.07 5.39 -12.24
C GLU A 60 11.06 5.60 -13.41
N GLU A 61 12.27 6.10 -13.15
CA GLU A 61 13.33 6.26 -14.16
C GLU A 61 13.85 4.92 -14.69
N THR A 62 14.07 3.92 -13.82
CA THR A 62 14.51 2.58 -14.25
C THR A 62 13.47 1.86 -15.11
N LEU A 63 12.18 2.09 -14.85
CA LEU A 63 11.10 1.55 -15.68
C LEU A 63 10.97 2.29 -17.01
N GLY A 64 11.08 3.63 -17.01
CA GLY A 64 11.08 4.44 -18.23
C GLY A 64 12.24 4.10 -19.17
N LYS A 65 13.40 3.76 -18.62
CA LYS A 65 14.57 3.29 -19.40
C LYS A 65 14.42 1.88 -19.97
N ARG A 66 13.43 1.10 -19.52
CA ARG A 66 13.18 -0.25 -20.05
C ARG A 66 12.40 -0.24 -21.37
N TYR A 67 11.88 0.92 -21.77
CA TYR A 67 11.09 1.15 -22.98
C TYR A 67 11.80 2.02 -24.05
N LEU A 68 13.11 2.26 -23.90
CA LEU A 68 13.99 2.87 -24.91
C LEU A 68 15.09 1.87 -25.30
#